data_AF-A0A4Y8KA12-F1
#
_entry.id   AF-A0A4Y8KA12-F1
#
_cell.length_a   1.000
_cell.length_b   1.000
_cell.length_c   1.000
_cell.angle_alpha   90.00
_cell.angle_beta   90.00
_cell.angle_gamma   90.00
#
_symmetry.space_group_name_H-M   'P 1'
#
loop_
_entity.id
_entity.type
_entity.pdbx_description
1 polymer ?
#
loop_
_entity_poly.entity_id
_entity_poly.type
_entity_poly.pdbx_seq_one_letter_code
_entity_poly.pdbx_strand_id
1 'polypeptide(L)'
;MTDALPTPTDDGGADHLIGLHLPDIALASTSGGARNVTGLSAQSSAYQREAVERLHLPYPLLSDENGRLAGALKLPTFTVAGLTLLKRMTLVVDGQTIRHVFYPVFPADAHAEQVRAWLRANPAD
;
A
#
# COMPACT_ATOMS: atom_id res chain seq x y z
N MET A 1 -2.89 -29.79 -5.80
CA MET A 1 -1.94 -29.03 -6.63
C MET A 1 -2.04 -27.59 -6.16
N THR A 2 -1.13 -27.16 -5.30
CA THR A 2 -1.09 -25.77 -4.81
C THR A 2 -0.72 -24.90 -5.98
N ASP A 3 -1.72 -24.29 -6.62
CA ASP A 3 -1.47 -23.36 -7.71
C ASP A 3 -0.79 -22.13 -7.10
N ALA A 4 0.53 -22.03 -7.27
CA ALA A 4 1.26 -20.86 -6.84
C ALA A 4 0.69 -19.66 -7.62
N LEU A 5 0.26 -18.63 -6.90
CA LEU A 5 -0.23 -17.41 -7.55
C LEU A 5 0.85 -16.92 -8.54
N PRO A 6 0.48 -16.57 -9.78
CA PRO A 6 1.44 -16.16 -10.79
C PRO A 6 2.26 -14.96 -10.29
N THR A 7 3.57 -14.95 -10.59
CA THR A 7 4.42 -13.80 -10.29
C THR A 7 3.88 -12.57 -11.02
N PRO A 8 3.58 -11.47 -10.31
CA PRO A 8 3.17 -10.22 -10.95
C PRO A 8 4.25 -9.73 -11.91
N THR A 9 3.84 -9.32 -13.11
CA THR A 9 4.71 -8.63 -14.07
C THR A 9 4.60 -7.13 -13.84
N ASP A 10 5.73 -6.42 -13.90
CA ASP A 10 5.72 -4.97 -13.88
C ASP A 10 5.14 -4.43 -15.19
N ASP A 11 4.06 -3.65 -15.06
CA ASP A 11 3.35 -3.01 -16.16
C ASP A 11 3.54 -1.49 -16.18
N GLY A 12 4.44 -0.94 -15.36
CA GLY A 12 4.73 0.49 -15.27
C GLY A 12 3.60 1.33 -14.68
N GLY A 13 2.53 0.70 -14.17
CA GLY A 13 1.33 1.40 -13.71
C GLY A 13 1.55 2.33 -12.51
N ALA A 14 2.72 2.29 -11.88
CA ALA A 14 3.05 3.08 -10.70
C ALA A 14 4.17 4.11 -10.95
N ASP A 15 4.77 4.15 -12.15
CA ASP A 15 5.93 4.99 -12.46
C ASP A 15 5.63 6.48 -12.28
N HIS A 16 4.39 6.88 -12.59
CA HIS A 16 3.94 8.28 -12.49
C HIS A 16 3.77 8.78 -11.06
N LEU A 17 3.84 7.90 -10.05
CA LEU A 17 3.60 8.29 -8.65
C LEU A 17 4.80 9.00 -8.03
N ILE A 18 6.02 8.74 -8.52
CA ILE A 18 7.23 9.34 -7.96
C ILE A 18 7.19 10.86 -8.16
N GLY A 19 7.39 11.60 -7.07
CA GLY A 19 7.33 13.06 -7.04
C GLY A 19 5.93 13.65 -6.86
N LEU A 20 4.86 12.84 -6.89
CA LEU A 20 3.52 13.33 -6.59
C LEU A 20 3.36 13.60 -5.10
N HIS A 21 2.53 14.60 -4.79
CA HIS A 21 2.07 14.87 -3.43
C HIS A 21 0.87 13.99 -3.08
N LEU A 22 0.85 13.47 -1.87
CA LEU A 22 -0.33 12.83 -1.30
C LEU A 22 -1.48 13.84 -1.25
N PRO A 23 -2.67 13.48 -1.75
CA PRO A 23 -3.83 14.34 -1.66
C PRO A 23 -4.31 14.42 -0.20
N ASP A 24 -4.89 15.55 0.17
CA ASP A 24 -5.53 15.73 1.49
C ASP A 24 -6.87 14.99 1.52
N ILE A 25 -6.81 13.68 1.81
CA ILE A 25 -7.96 12.78 1.88
C ILE A 25 -7.92 12.06 3.22
N ALA A 26 -8.92 12.34 4.07
CA ALA A 26 -9.12 11.59 5.30
C ALA A 26 -9.63 10.17 4.98
N LEU A 27 -8.85 9.16 5.38
CA LEU A 27 -9.23 7.74 5.33
C LEU A 27 -9.52 7.22 6.74
N ALA A 28 -10.46 6.27 6.84
CA ALA A 28 -10.74 5.61 8.11
C ALA A 28 -9.55 4.72 8.50
N SER A 29 -9.10 4.84 9.75
CA SER A 29 -7.98 4.08 10.31
C SER A 29 -8.43 3.10 11.37
N THR A 30 -7.72 1.98 11.50
CA THR A 30 -7.92 1.02 12.60
C THR A 30 -7.34 1.49 13.93
N SER A 31 -6.53 2.56 13.94
CA SER A 31 -6.00 3.19 15.17
C SER A 31 -5.97 4.71 15.07
N GLY A 32 -5.91 5.42 16.21
CA GLY A 32 -5.67 6.86 16.23
C GLY A 32 -4.18 7.20 16.03
N GLY A 33 -3.91 8.25 15.23
CA GLY A 33 -2.59 8.88 15.09
C GLY A 33 -1.75 8.40 13.90
N ALA A 34 -0.81 9.24 13.47
CA ALA A 34 0.13 8.94 12.40
C ALA A 34 1.17 7.89 12.84
N ARG A 35 1.54 7.00 11.91
CA ARG A 35 2.54 5.94 12.12
C ARG A 35 3.51 5.92 10.94
N ASN A 36 4.75 5.51 11.21
CA ASN A 36 5.80 5.41 10.17
C ASN A 36 5.49 4.33 9.12
N VAL A 37 4.67 3.33 9.48
CA VAL A 37 4.18 2.28 8.58
C VAL A 37 2.69 2.19 8.75
N THR A 38 1.97 2.14 7.63
CA THR A 38 0.52 1.99 7.57
C THR A 38 0.17 1.14 6.35
N GLY A 39 -0.74 0.17 6.51
CA GLY A 39 -1.28 -0.57 5.37
C GLY A 39 -2.47 0.15 4.75
N LEU A 40 -2.72 -0.07 3.46
CA LEU A 40 -3.84 0.50 2.71
C LEU A 40 -4.56 -0.61 1.97
N SER A 41 -5.89 -0.63 2.01
CA SER A 41 -6.66 -1.59 1.21
C SER A 41 -8.10 -1.13 0.93
N ALA A 42 -8.75 -1.76 -0.05
CA ALA A 42 -10.12 -1.46 -0.46
C ALA A 42 -11.20 -2.07 0.47
N GLN A 43 -10.80 -2.78 1.53
CA GLN A 43 -11.74 -3.39 2.47
C GLN A 43 -12.24 -2.37 3.49
N SER A 44 -13.45 -2.62 4.02
CA SER A 44 -14.08 -1.76 5.02
C SER A 44 -13.26 -1.66 6.30
N SER A 45 -13.42 -0.53 7.01
CA SER A 45 -12.73 -0.33 8.29
C SER A 45 -13.08 -1.42 9.33
N ALA A 46 -14.30 -1.96 9.29
CA ALA A 46 -14.72 -3.03 10.20
C ALA A 46 -13.94 -4.32 9.95
N TYR A 47 -13.80 -4.71 8.67
CA TYR A 47 -13.00 -5.86 8.28
C TYR A 47 -11.51 -5.66 8.63
N GLN A 48 -10.98 -4.47 8.38
CA GLN A 48 -9.58 -4.16 8.69
C GLN A 48 -9.28 -4.19 10.19
N ARG A 49 -10.20 -3.74 11.06
CA ARG A 49 -10.02 -3.83 12.52
C ARG A 49 -9.93 -5.29 12.97
N GLU A 50 -10.86 -6.14 12.50
CA GLU A 50 -10.81 -7.58 12.74
C GLU A 50 -9.47 -8.18 12.29
N ALA A 51 -8.99 -7.80 11.10
CA ALA A 51 -7.73 -8.32 10.58
C ALA A 51 -6.51 -7.88 11.41
N VAL A 52 -6.49 -6.62 11.88
CA VAL A 52 -5.43 -6.11 12.77
C VAL A 52 -5.41 -6.88 14.09
N GLU A 53 -6.58 -7.13 14.67
CA GLU A 53 -6.72 -7.88 15.93
C GLU A 53 -6.30 -9.34 15.75
N ARG A 54 -6.89 -10.04 14.77
CA ARG A 54 -6.61 -11.46 14.50
C ARG A 54 -5.15 -11.73 14.15
N LEU A 55 -4.53 -10.85 13.36
CA LEU A 55 -3.15 -11.01 12.90
C LEU A 55 -2.12 -10.31 13.81
N HIS A 56 -2.57 -9.63 14.86
CA HIS A 56 -1.72 -8.87 15.79
C HIS A 56 -0.78 -7.90 15.05
N LEU A 57 -1.31 -7.17 14.07
CA LEU A 57 -0.49 -6.28 13.23
C LEU A 57 0.09 -5.12 14.07
N PRO A 58 1.41 -4.84 13.97
CA PRO A 58 2.04 -3.75 14.72
C PRO A 58 1.83 -2.36 14.09
N TYR A 59 0.97 -2.27 13.07
CA TYR A 59 0.67 -1.05 12.33
C TYR A 59 -0.82 -0.99 11.95
N PRO A 60 -1.37 0.22 11.77
CA PRO A 60 -2.75 0.39 11.36
C PRO A 60 -2.96 0.07 9.88
N LEU A 61 -4.23 -0.12 9.54
CA LEU A 61 -4.71 -0.18 8.17
C LEU A 61 -5.62 1.03 7.91
N LEU A 62 -5.49 1.60 6.71
CA LEU A 62 -6.37 2.63 6.16
C LEU A 62 -7.33 1.99 5.16
N SER A 63 -8.60 2.32 5.31
CA SER A 63 -9.65 1.87 4.41
C SER A 63 -9.85 2.87 3.29
N ASP A 64 -9.58 2.44 2.06
CA ASP A 64 -9.95 3.13 0.82
C ASP A 64 -11.10 2.41 0.12
N GLU A 65 -12.11 2.00 0.90
CA GLU A 65 -13.29 1.26 0.43
C GLU A 65 -14.05 1.97 -0.70
N ASN A 66 -13.99 3.31 -0.72
CA ASN A 66 -14.61 4.13 -1.76
C ASN A 66 -13.66 4.51 -2.91
N GLY A 67 -12.42 3.98 -2.92
CA GLY A 67 -11.42 4.24 -3.97
C GLY A 67 -11.03 5.71 -4.12
N ARG A 68 -11.11 6.51 -3.06
CA ARG A 68 -10.83 7.95 -3.10
C ARG A 68 -9.34 8.21 -3.31
N LEU A 69 -8.50 7.54 -2.54
CA LEU A 69 -7.05 7.67 -2.68
C LEU A 69 -6.56 7.00 -3.97
N ALA A 70 -7.06 5.78 -4.24
CA ALA A 70 -6.76 5.04 -5.45
C ALA A 70 -7.09 5.84 -6.72
N GLY A 71 -8.28 6.46 -6.77
CA GLY A 71 -8.70 7.31 -7.89
C GLY A 71 -7.87 8.58 -8.01
N ALA A 72 -7.61 9.27 -6.90
CA ALA A 72 -6.85 10.53 -6.90
C ALA A 72 -5.41 10.37 -7.38
N LEU A 73 -4.74 9.29 -6.95
CA LEU A 73 -3.36 8.99 -7.35
C LEU A 73 -3.27 8.12 -8.61
N LYS A 74 -4.41 7.64 -9.14
CA LYS A 74 -4.47 6.61 -10.20
C LYS A 74 -3.63 5.38 -9.83
N LEU A 75 -3.81 4.86 -8.61
CA LEU A 75 -3.08 3.70 -8.13
C LEU A 75 -3.37 2.46 -9.01
N PRO A 76 -2.37 1.62 -9.29
CA PRO A 76 -2.57 0.34 -9.96
C PRO A 76 -3.65 -0.52 -9.30
N THR A 77 -4.64 -0.95 -10.09
CA THR A 77 -5.72 -1.84 -9.65
C THR A 77 -5.86 -3.06 -10.56
N PHE A 78 -6.59 -4.06 -10.08
CA PHE A 78 -7.04 -5.21 -10.87
C PHE A 78 -8.45 -5.63 -10.44
N THR A 79 -9.15 -6.35 -11.32
CA THR A 79 -10.51 -6.82 -11.05
C THR A 79 -10.54 -8.34 -10.92
N VAL A 80 -11.17 -8.84 -9.86
CA VAL A 80 -11.40 -10.27 -9.64
C VAL A 80 -12.77 -10.47 -9.02
N ALA A 81 -13.57 -11.40 -9.55
CA ALA A 81 -14.92 -11.69 -9.07
C ALA A 81 -15.82 -10.42 -8.91
N GLY A 82 -15.68 -9.44 -9.80
CA GLY A 82 -16.43 -8.17 -9.75
C GLY A 82 -15.92 -7.15 -8.72
N LEU A 83 -14.86 -7.45 -7.97
CA LEU A 83 -14.22 -6.54 -7.02
C LEU A 83 -13.01 -5.86 -7.67
N THR A 84 -12.88 -4.55 -7.46
CA THR A 84 -11.66 -3.80 -7.81
C THR A 84 -10.75 -3.75 -6.59
N LEU A 85 -9.54 -4.27 -6.74
CA LEU A 85 -8.54 -4.35 -5.68
C LEU A 85 -7.27 -3.60 -6.09
N LEU A 86 -6.49 -3.16 -5.10
CA LEU A 86 -5.16 -2.57 -5.33
C LEU A 86 -4.17 -3.67 -5.69
N LYS A 87 -3.36 -3.46 -6.73
CA LYS A 87 -2.16 -4.28 -6.93
C LYS A 87 -1.17 -3.98 -5.81
N ARG A 88 -0.35 -4.98 -5.43
CA ARG A 88 0.54 -4.85 -4.27
C ARG A 88 1.70 -3.89 -4.58
N MET A 89 1.78 -2.81 -3.81
CA MET A 89 2.84 -1.81 -3.89
C MET A 89 3.20 -1.27 -2.50
N THR A 90 4.37 -0.64 -2.40
CA THR A 90 4.76 0.17 -1.23
C THR A 90 5.19 1.55 -1.69
N LEU A 91 4.65 2.59 -1.06
CA LEU A 91 5.05 3.98 -1.27
C LEU A 91 5.97 4.40 -0.13
N VAL A 92 7.13 4.97 -0.44
CA VAL A 92 7.96 5.70 0.54
C VAL A 92 7.63 7.16 0.42
N VAL A 93 7.11 7.74 1.51
CA VAL A 93 6.63 9.12 1.54
C VAL A 93 7.47 9.92 2.53
N ASP A 94 7.92 11.09 2.09
CA ASP A 94 8.61 12.08 2.92
C ASP A 94 7.80 13.38 2.91
N GLY A 95 7.36 13.83 4.09
CA GLY A 95 6.32 14.85 4.22
C GLY A 95 5.04 14.44 3.48
N GLN A 96 4.74 15.12 2.37
CA GLN A 96 3.64 14.76 1.48
C GLN A 96 4.12 14.14 0.15
N THR A 97 5.42 14.08 -0.11
CA THR A 97 5.95 13.69 -1.42
C THR A 97 6.26 12.21 -1.46
N ILE A 98 5.78 11.52 -2.50
CA ILE A 98 6.16 10.13 -2.78
C ILE A 98 7.59 10.13 -3.34
N ARG A 99 8.57 9.73 -2.52
CA ARG A 99 9.99 9.66 -2.89
C ARG A 99 10.32 8.40 -3.69
N HIS A 100 9.63 7.30 -3.41
CA HIS A 100 9.90 6.02 -4.06
C HIS A 100 8.68 5.11 -4.07
N VAL A 101 8.66 4.21 -5.04
CA VAL A 101 7.60 3.25 -5.25
C VAL A 101 8.23 1.88 -5.49
N PHE A 102 7.82 0.91 -4.67
CA PHE A 102 8.07 -0.50 -4.96
C PHE A 102 6.82 -1.07 -5.62
N TYR A 103 6.93 -1.41 -6.90
CA TYR A 103 5.84 -2.00 -7.65
C TYR A 103 6.38 -2.85 -8.81
N PRO A 104 5.79 -4.03 -9.07
CA PRO A 104 4.94 -4.78 -8.17
C PRO A 104 5.75 -5.40 -7.02
N VAL A 105 5.13 -5.59 -5.86
CA VAL A 105 5.81 -6.24 -4.73
C VAL A 105 5.67 -7.77 -4.82
N PHE A 106 6.77 -8.45 -5.12
CA PHE A 106 6.90 -9.91 -5.07
C PHE A 106 8.36 -10.34 -4.83
N PRO A 107 8.64 -11.37 -4.00
CA PRO A 107 7.71 -12.02 -3.08
C PRO A 107 7.47 -11.12 -1.84
N ALA A 108 6.26 -11.17 -1.27
CA ALA A 108 5.86 -10.19 -0.25
C ALA A 108 6.45 -10.44 1.14
N ASP A 109 6.82 -11.67 1.45
CA ASP A 109 7.48 -12.07 2.69
C ASP A 109 8.89 -11.46 2.85
N ALA A 110 9.60 -11.27 1.74
CA ALA A 110 10.93 -10.63 1.72
C ALA A 110 10.88 -9.09 1.64
N HIS A 111 9.71 -8.50 1.41
CA HIS A 111 9.61 -7.09 1.00
C HIS A 111 10.06 -6.10 2.08
N ALA A 112 9.82 -6.40 3.36
CA ALA A 112 10.23 -5.52 4.46
C ALA A 112 11.74 -5.26 4.46
N GLU A 113 12.56 -6.26 4.14
CA GLU A 113 14.01 -6.09 4.06
C GLU A 113 14.45 -5.24 2.87
N GLN A 114 13.74 -5.33 1.73
CA GLN A 114 13.99 -4.47 0.57
C GLN A 114 13.74 -3.00 0.91
N VAL A 115 12.61 -2.70 1.58
CA VAL A 115 12.29 -1.35 2.05
C VAL A 115 13.36 -0.85 3.04
N ARG A 116 13.75 -1.69 4.01
CA ARG A 116 14.80 -1.33 4.97
C ARG A 116 16.14 -1.04 4.30
N ALA A 117 16.54 -1.84 3.31
CA ALA A 117 17.78 -1.63 2.56
C ALA A 117 17.74 -0.31 1.79
N TRP A 118 16.62 -0.01 1.13
CA TRP A 118 16.44 1.24 0.41
C TRP A 118 16.49 2.46 1.33
N LEU A 119 15.80 2.42 2.47
CA LEU A 119 15.81 3.52 3.46
C LEU A 119 17.22 3.79 4.01
N ARG A 120 18.04 2.75 4.24
CA ARG A 120 19.43 2.93 4.67
C ARG A 120 20.30 3.58 3.59
N ALA A 121 20.02 3.29 2.32
CA ALA A 121 20.74 3.87 1.19
C ALA A 121 20.26 5.28 0.82
N ASN A 122 19.03 5.64 1.22
CA ASN A 122 18.35 6.89 0.90
C ASN A 122 17.78 7.52 2.18
N PRO A 123 18.64 8.07 3.08
CA PRO A 123 18.15 8.75 4.28
C PRO A 123 17.22 9.92 3.92
N ALA A 124 16.29 10.24 4.82
CA ALA A 124 15.52 11.48 4.72
C ALA A 124 16.46 12.68 4.84
N ASP A 125 16.12 13.78 4.18
CA ASP A 125 16.89 15.03 4.21
C ASP A 125 16.72 15.78 5.55
#